data_AF-A0A0A1VFN6-F1
#
_entry.id   AF-A0A0A1VFN6-F1
#
_cell.length_a   1.000
_cell.length_b   1.000
_cell.length_c   1.000
_cell.angle_alpha   90.00
_cell.angle_beta   90.00
_cell.angle_gamma   90.00
#
_symmetry.space_group_name_H-M   'P 1'
#
loop_
_entity.id
_entity.type
_entity.pdbx_description
1 polymer ?
#
loop_
_entity_poly.entity_id
_entity_poly.type
_entity_poly.pdbx_seq_one_letter_code
_entity_poly.pdbx_strand_id
1 'polypeptide(L)'
;MTTIASKDTTAPKLPTEKVIKKPAPVKGIKILVARSSSPTSRARKPQGTSYSAKKSASVPAANRWKPSYKRSMGVDAYVVQVNEATPDQMVEIEREGVAGTFIADLSKRMDLPSSRMFAMLRIPPATAARKSASGALVDGRAGLAAVGMIKLLGIAQNIVQDSTSDEARNFDTVRWLGQWIERPQPALGGRKPADYLDTPTGQDIVAKLLGAMRSGAYL
;
A
#
# COMPACT_ATOMS: atom_id res chain seq x y z
N MET A 1 48.55 -9.51 52.93
CA MET A 1 48.43 -10.91 53.36
C MET A 1 46.97 -11.20 53.69
N THR A 2 46.34 -12.06 52.87
CA THR A 2 45.36 -13.12 53.23
C THR A 2 44.39 -13.33 52.07
N THR A 3 44.63 -14.46 51.42
CA THR A 3 43.88 -15.17 50.37
C THR A 3 42.61 -15.82 50.92
N ILE A 4 41.50 -15.80 50.14
CA ILE A 4 40.50 -16.88 49.85
C ILE A 4 39.22 -16.25 49.24
N ALA A 5 38.47 -16.78 48.28
CA ALA A 5 38.51 -17.99 47.47
C ALA A 5 37.55 -17.83 46.27
N SER A 6 37.81 -18.61 45.22
CA SER A 6 37.02 -18.78 44.00
C SER A 6 35.56 -19.17 44.21
N LYS A 7 34.70 -18.73 43.28
CA LYS A 7 33.54 -19.53 42.86
C LYS A 7 33.32 -19.39 41.35
N ASP A 8 33.64 -20.49 40.67
CA ASP A 8 33.15 -20.84 39.34
C ASP A 8 31.63 -20.69 39.26
N THR A 9 31.12 -20.10 38.18
CA THR A 9 29.74 -20.34 37.72
C THR A 9 29.74 -20.40 36.21
N THR A 10 29.84 -21.65 35.77
CA THR A 10 29.52 -22.27 34.49
C THR A 10 28.45 -21.56 33.66
N ALA A 11 28.80 -21.29 32.40
CA ALA A 11 27.91 -20.86 31.32
C ALA A 11 26.87 -21.94 30.94
N PRO A 12 25.61 -21.59 30.64
CA PRO A 12 24.63 -22.55 30.15
C PRO A 12 24.86 -22.89 28.67
N LYS A 13 25.01 -24.19 28.40
CA LYS A 13 25.22 -24.86 27.12
C LYS A 13 23.93 -24.83 26.28
N LEU A 14 24.03 -24.42 25.01
CA LEU A 14 22.95 -24.55 24.01
C LEU A 14 22.53 -26.03 23.83
N PRO A 15 21.24 -26.34 23.71
CA PRO A 15 20.78 -27.65 23.26
C PRO A 15 20.83 -27.76 21.73
N THR A 16 21.51 -28.81 21.28
CA THR A 16 21.62 -29.29 19.90
C THR A 16 20.28 -29.79 19.33
N GLU A 17 20.02 -29.33 18.11
CA GLU A 17 19.29 -29.91 16.98
C GLU A 17 18.68 -31.33 17.17
N LYS A 18 17.34 -31.41 17.12
CA LYS A 18 16.61 -32.64 16.78
C LYS A 18 15.91 -32.47 15.44
N VAL A 19 16.44 -33.18 14.45
CA VAL A 19 15.84 -33.43 13.14
C VAL A 19 14.52 -34.17 13.31
N ILE A 20 13.39 -33.53 13.01
CA ILE A 20 12.08 -34.18 12.90
C ILE A 20 11.76 -34.39 11.42
N LYS A 21 11.63 -35.67 11.06
CA LYS A 21 11.33 -36.18 9.71
C LYS A 21 9.93 -35.74 9.23
N LYS A 22 9.85 -35.35 7.94
CA LYS A 22 8.59 -35.17 7.18
C LYS A 22 7.76 -36.46 7.18
N PRO A 23 6.43 -36.41 7.41
CA PRO A 23 5.53 -37.46 6.96
C PRO A 23 5.06 -37.23 5.51
N ALA A 24 4.97 -38.34 4.77
CA ALA A 24 4.57 -38.48 3.37
C ALA A 24 3.03 -38.44 3.18
N PRO A 25 2.50 -38.39 1.93
CA PRO A 25 1.13 -37.97 1.66
C PRO A 25 0.10 -39.09 1.81
N VAL A 26 -1.07 -38.78 2.39
CA VAL A 26 -2.20 -39.70 2.47
C VAL A 26 -3.09 -39.54 1.23
N LYS A 27 -3.17 -40.59 0.41
CA LYS A 27 -4.08 -40.71 -0.74
C LYS A 27 -5.46 -41.15 -0.27
N GLY A 28 -6.49 -40.48 -0.81
CA GLY A 28 -7.70 -41.10 -1.35
C GLY A 28 -8.70 -41.70 -0.37
N ILE A 29 -9.81 -41.00 -0.15
CA ILE A 29 -11.08 -41.63 0.21
C ILE A 29 -12.08 -41.29 -0.91
N LYS A 30 -12.43 -42.31 -1.69
CA LYS A 30 -13.58 -42.32 -2.60
C LYS A 30 -14.81 -42.63 -1.76
N ILE A 31 -15.81 -41.76 -1.75
CA ILE A 31 -17.16 -42.13 -1.31
C ILE A 31 -18.03 -42.30 -2.54
N LEU A 32 -18.55 -43.51 -2.68
CA LEU A 32 -19.47 -43.95 -3.72
C LEU A 32 -20.87 -43.35 -3.53
N VAL A 33 -21.38 -42.91 -4.68
CA VAL A 33 -22.77 -42.74 -5.12
C VAL A 33 -23.84 -43.48 -4.31
N ALA A 34 -24.89 -42.75 -3.93
CA ALA A 34 -26.24 -43.28 -3.80
C ALA A 34 -27.18 -42.52 -4.75
N ARG A 35 -27.81 -43.28 -5.66
CA ARG A 35 -28.93 -42.86 -6.51
C ARG A 35 -30.20 -42.76 -5.66
N SER A 36 -31.00 -41.73 -5.87
CA SER A 36 -32.47 -41.84 -5.75
C SER A 36 -33.19 -40.71 -6.50
N SER A 37 -33.77 -41.10 -7.63
CA SER A 37 -35.10 -40.74 -8.15
C SER A 37 -35.75 -39.41 -7.73
N SER A 38 -35.99 -38.57 -8.73
CA SER A 38 -36.96 -37.47 -8.74
C SER A 38 -38.38 -37.94 -8.38
N PRO A 39 -39.21 -37.02 -7.86
CA PRO A 39 -40.52 -36.81 -8.45
C PRO A 39 -40.77 -35.33 -8.79
N THR A 40 -41.35 -35.15 -9.97
CA THR A 40 -41.94 -33.93 -10.53
C THR A 40 -42.78 -33.17 -9.50
N SER A 41 -42.49 -31.89 -9.29
CA SER A 41 -43.46 -30.96 -8.69
C SER A 41 -43.38 -29.56 -9.29
N ARG A 42 -44.30 -29.34 -10.25
CA ARG A 42 -45.08 -28.13 -10.49
C ARG A 42 -44.34 -26.78 -10.40
N ALA A 43 -43.98 -26.27 -11.57
CA ALA A 43 -43.53 -24.90 -11.80
C ALA A 43 -44.53 -23.86 -11.26
N ARG A 44 -44.07 -23.03 -10.32
CA ARG A 44 -44.69 -21.73 -9.97
C ARG A 44 -43.83 -20.63 -10.60
N LYS A 45 -44.40 -19.90 -11.56
CA LYS A 45 -43.80 -18.67 -12.12
C LYS A 45 -43.65 -17.62 -11.01
N PRO A 46 -42.47 -17.03 -10.77
CA PRO A 46 -42.39 -15.80 -9.99
C PRO A 46 -42.86 -14.63 -10.88
N GLN A 47 -43.88 -13.91 -10.40
CA GLN A 47 -44.36 -12.68 -11.00
C GLN A 47 -43.22 -11.64 -11.01
N GLY A 48 -42.92 -11.13 -12.20
CA GLY A 48 -41.96 -10.06 -12.38
C GLY A 48 -42.49 -8.76 -11.78
N THR A 49 -41.88 -8.32 -10.70
CA THR A 49 -41.99 -6.95 -10.22
C THR A 49 -41.09 -6.11 -11.11
N SER A 50 -41.66 -5.51 -12.16
CA SER A 50 -40.98 -4.55 -13.02
C SER A 50 -40.73 -3.27 -12.23
N TYR A 51 -39.55 -3.15 -11.62
CA TYR A 51 -39.09 -1.87 -11.11
C TYR A 51 -38.79 -0.97 -12.31
N SER A 52 -39.66 0.01 -12.52
CA SER A 52 -39.46 1.07 -13.50
C SER A 52 -38.20 1.83 -13.12
N ALA A 53 -37.11 1.56 -13.83
CA ALA A 53 -35.85 2.26 -13.68
C ALA A 53 -36.08 3.72 -14.09
N LYS A 54 -36.35 4.57 -13.10
CA LYS A 54 -36.25 6.02 -13.26
C LYS A 54 -34.85 6.29 -13.78
N LYS A 55 -34.76 6.77 -15.04
CA LYS A 55 -33.54 7.31 -15.63
C LYS A 55 -32.97 8.32 -14.63
N SER A 56 -31.95 7.92 -13.88
CA SER A 56 -31.11 8.84 -13.14
C SER A 56 -30.51 9.76 -14.19
N ALA A 57 -30.98 11.00 -14.18
CA ALA A 57 -30.48 12.06 -15.03
C ALA A 57 -28.94 12.08 -14.93
N SER A 58 -28.28 12.06 -16.09
CA SER A 58 -26.84 12.21 -16.19
C SER A 58 -26.43 13.49 -15.47
N VAL A 59 -25.68 13.35 -14.37
CA VAL A 59 -24.98 14.47 -13.75
C VAL A 59 -24.15 15.12 -14.86
N PRO A 60 -24.28 16.45 -15.08
CA PRO A 60 -23.54 17.12 -16.14
C PRO A 60 -22.05 16.89 -15.91
N ALA A 61 -21.33 16.54 -16.97
CA ALA A 61 -19.90 16.28 -16.97
C ALA A 61 -19.14 17.53 -16.51
N ALA A 62 -19.06 17.72 -15.19
CA ALA A 62 -18.23 18.71 -14.55
C ALA A 62 -16.80 18.42 -14.99
N ASN A 63 -16.27 19.32 -15.82
CA ASN A 63 -14.89 19.48 -16.23
C ASN A 63 -14.01 18.21 -16.10
N ARG A 64 -13.82 17.47 -17.21
CA ARG A 64 -12.87 16.34 -17.32
C ARG A 64 -11.41 16.79 -17.23
N TRP A 65 -11.07 17.71 -16.35
CA TRP A 65 -9.68 17.98 -16.01
C TRP A 65 -9.13 16.72 -15.35
N LYS A 66 -8.22 16.04 -16.06
CA LYS A 66 -7.53 14.86 -15.57
C LYS A 66 -6.12 15.26 -15.17
N PRO A 67 -5.73 15.09 -13.89
CA PRO A 67 -4.37 15.33 -13.48
C PRO A 67 -3.46 14.26 -14.11
N SER A 68 -2.73 14.66 -15.13
CA SER A 68 -1.72 13.84 -15.79
C SER A 68 -0.33 14.34 -15.40
N TYR A 69 0.57 13.40 -15.12
CA TYR A 69 1.93 13.76 -14.76
C TYR A 69 2.66 14.41 -15.94
N LYS A 70 3.15 15.63 -15.73
CA LYS A 70 4.04 16.33 -16.68
C LYS A 70 5.38 16.56 -16.01
N ARG A 71 6.45 15.98 -16.57
CA ARG A 71 7.83 16.14 -16.05
C ARG A 71 8.26 17.60 -15.89
N SER A 72 7.82 18.48 -16.80
CA SER A 72 8.12 19.91 -16.75
C SER A 72 7.55 20.62 -15.51
N MET A 73 6.48 20.09 -14.91
CA MET A 73 5.88 20.64 -13.68
C MET A 73 6.52 20.05 -12.42
N GLY A 74 7.28 18.96 -12.54
CA GLY A 74 7.92 18.30 -11.41
C GLY A 74 7.00 17.39 -10.60
N VAL A 75 7.60 16.72 -9.61
CA VAL A 75 6.92 15.74 -8.73
C VAL A 75 6.01 16.44 -7.74
N ASP A 76 6.50 17.49 -7.07
CA ASP A 76 5.77 18.19 -6.01
C ASP A 76 4.44 18.78 -6.53
N ALA A 77 4.45 19.39 -7.72
CA ALA A 77 3.24 19.94 -8.33
C ALA A 77 2.19 18.86 -8.64
N TYR A 78 2.61 17.68 -9.09
CA TYR A 78 1.69 16.57 -9.34
C TYR A 78 1.12 15.99 -8.04
N VAL A 79 1.92 15.92 -6.98
CA VAL A 79 1.45 15.50 -5.65
C VAL A 79 0.36 16.45 -5.14
N VAL A 80 0.58 17.77 -5.23
CA VAL A 80 -0.43 18.78 -4.87
C VAL A 80 -1.70 18.60 -5.71
N GLN A 81 -1.55 18.45 -7.03
CA GLN A 81 -2.69 18.30 -7.93
C GLN A 81 -3.54 17.06 -7.62
N VAL A 82 -2.91 15.94 -7.28
CA VAL A 82 -3.62 14.70 -6.91
C VAL A 82 -4.27 14.84 -5.53
N ASN A 83 -3.64 15.55 -4.59
CA ASN A 83 -4.20 15.80 -3.26
C ASN A 83 -5.45 16.70 -3.30
N GLU A 84 -5.50 17.64 -4.24
CA GLU A 84 -6.64 18.53 -4.48
C GLU A 84 -7.73 17.93 -5.38
N ALA A 85 -7.52 16.72 -5.89
CA ALA A 85 -8.46 16.07 -6.80
C ALA A 85 -9.79 15.73 -6.11
N THR A 86 -10.90 15.87 -6.84
CA THR A 86 -12.22 15.47 -6.35
C THR A 86 -12.31 13.95 -6.20
N PRO A 87 -13.27 13.41 -5.42
CA PRO A 87 -13.45 11.96 -5.29
C PRO A 87 -13.61 11.23 -6.64
N ASP A 88 -14.37 11.80 -7.57
CA ASP A 88 -14.55 11.21 -8.90
C ASP A 88 -13.26 11.23 -9.72
N GLN A 89 -12.48 12.32 -9.64
CA GLN A 89 -11.15 12.39 -10.28
C GLN A 89 -10.19 11.38 -9.67
N MET A 90 -10.21 11.20 -8.34
CA MET A 90 -9.38 10.23 -7.65
C MET A 90 -9.67 8.80 -8.11
N VAL A 91 -10.96 8.43 -8.26
CA VAL A 91 -11.36 7.12 -8.80
C VAL A 91 -10.80 6.91 -10.21
N GLU A 92 -10.82 7.94 -11.05
CA GLU A 92 -10.26 7.84 -12.40
C GLU A 92 -8.73 7.72 -12.40
N ILE A 93 -8.02 8.47 -11.54
CA ILE A 93 -6.56 8.36 -11.35
C ILE A 93 -6.20 6.94 -10.88
N GLU A 94 -6.95 6.38 -9.94
CA GLU A 94 -6.73 5.03 -9.41
C GLU A 94 -6.95 3.95 -10.48
N ARG A 95 -7.92 4.13 -11.37
CA ARG A 95 -8.22 3.22 -12.49
C ARG A 95 -7.16 3.28 -13.58
N GLU A 96 -6.76 4.48 -13.98
CA GLU A 96 -5.77 4.69 -15.04
C GLU A 96 -4.34 4.39 -14.56
N GLY A 97 -4.08 4.62 -13.27
CA GLY A 97 -2.76 4.51 -12.67
C GLY A 97 -1.91 5.76 -12.88
N VAL A 98 -0.58 5.60 -12.71
CA VAL A 98 0.37 6.72 -12.77
C VAL A 98 1.44 6.48 -13.83
N ALA A 99 1.99 7.54 -14.42
CA ALA A 99 3.06 7.40 -15.40
C ALA A 99 4.29 6.71 -14.78
N GLY A 100 4.90 5.74 -15.48
CA GLY A 100 6.12 5.08 -14.98
C GLY A 100 7.28 6.06 -14.77
N THR A 101 7.29 7.16 -15.52
CA THR A 101 8.24 8.27 -15.38
C THR A 101 8.05 9.00 -14.05
N PHE A 102 6.81 9.20 -13.60
CA PHE A 102 6.51 9.79 -12.30
C PHE A 102 7.14 8.98 -11.17
N ILE A 103 7.01 7.65 -11.20
CA ILE A 103 7.56 6.79 -10.14
C ILE A 103 9.09 6.91 -10.06
N ALA A 104 9.76 6.98 -11.21
CA ALA A 104 11.21 7.18 -11.26
C ALA A 104 11.61 8.56 -10.70
N ASP A 105 10.90 9.62 -11.09
CA ASP A 105 11.19 10.98 -10.65
C ASP A 105 10.85 11.17 -9.16
N LEU A 106 9.77 10.54 -8.68
CA LEU A 106 9.40 10.47 -7.26
C LEU A 106 10.49 9.76 -6.44
N SER A 107 11.05 8.66 -6.93
CA SER A 107 12.13 7.96 -6.21
C SER A 107 13.33 8.86 -5.94
N LYS A 108 13.73 9.68 -6.93
CA LYS A 108 14.80 10.66 -6.78
C LYS A 108 14.43 11.75 -5.78
N ARG A 109 13.20 12.27 -5.86
CA ARG A 109 12.70 13.32 -4.94
C ARG A 109 12.63 12.85 -3.49
N MET A 110 12.33 11.57 -3.28
CA MET A 110 12.29 10.92 -1.96
C MET A 110 13.66 10.44 -1.47
N ASP A 111 14.73 10.63 -2.24
CA ASP A 111 16.09 10.15 -1.91
C ASP A 111 16.12 8.61 -1.70
N LEU A 112 15.38 7.88 -2.54
CA LEU A 112 15.28 6.43 -2.52
C LEU A 112 15.81 5.82 -3.84
N PRO A 113 16.56 4.71 -3.79
CA PRO A 113 16.92 3.97 -5.00
C PRO A 113 15.69 3.58 -5.80
N SER A 114 15.66 3.84 -7.10
CA SER A 114 14.49 3.53 -7.94
C SER A 114 14.10 2.04 -7.88
N SER A 115 15.09 1.14 -7.81
CA SER A 115 14.85 -0.30 -7.62
C SER A 115 14.07 -0.61 -6.34
N ARG A 116 14.35 0.11 -5.23
CA ARG A 116 13.63 -0.04 -3.97
C ARG A 116 12.20 0.49 -4.07
N MET A 117 12.01 1.65 -4.70
CA MET A 117 10.67 2.20 -4.97
C MET A 117 9.83 1.21 -5.80
N PHE A 118 10.39 0.67 -6.89
CA PHE A 118 9.67 -0.31 -7.72
C PHE A 118 9.37 -1.62 -6.97
N ALA A 119 10.30 -2.11 -6.14
CA ALA A 119 10.07 -3.29 -5.33
C ALA A 119 8.94 -3.09 -4.31
N MET A 120 8.92 -1.93 -3.64
CA MET A 120 7.88 -1.55 -2.67
C MET A 120 6.49 -1.47 -3.33
N LEU A 121 6.42 -0.92 -4.55
CA LEU A 121 5.18 -0.82 -5.33
C LEU A 121 4.83 -2.12 -6.09
N ARG A 122 5.61 -3.20 -5.89
CA ARG A 122 5.48 -4.49 -6.57
C ARG A 122 5.47 -4.41 -8.10
N ILE A 123 6.34 -3.57 -8.65
CA ILE A 123 6.56 -3.45 -10.09
C ILE A 123 7.77 -4.32 -10.46
N PRO A 124 7.62 -5.35 -11.31
CA PRO A 124 8.76 -6.15 -11.78
C PRO A 124 9.83 -5.28 -12.46
N PRO A 125 11.14 -5.51 -12.25
CA PRO A 125 12.20 -4.63 -12.75
C PRO A 125 12.16 -4.39 -14.26
N ALA A 126 11.89 -5.44 -15.05
CA ALA A 126 11.76 -5.32 -16.51
C ALA A 126 10.56 -4.43 -16.90
N THR A 127 9.43 -4.56 -16.20
CA THR A 127 8.26 -3.71 -16.40
C THR A 127 8.53 -2.27 -15.98
N ALA A 128 9.24 -2.07 -14.86
CA ALA A 128 9.62 -0.76 -14.36
C ALA A 128 10.53 -0.03 -15.35
N ALA A 129 11.59 -0.68 -15.83
CA ALA A 129 12.50 -0.11 -16.83
C ALA A 129 11.74 0.25 -18.12
N ARG A 130 10.90 -0.67 -18.63
CA ARG A 130 10.11 -0.42 -19.83
C ARG A 130 9.13 0.74 -19.68
N LYS A 131 8.30 0.76 -18.63
CA LYS A 131 7.26 1.80 -18.41
C LYS A 131 7.87 3.15 -18.03
N SER A 132 9.00 3.18 -17.30
CA SER A 132 9.70 4.44 -16.97
C SER A 132 10.45 5.04 -18.16
N ALA A 133 10.96 4.22 -19.08
CA ALA A 133 11.57 4.69 -20.32
C ALA A 133 10.53 5.23 -21.31
N SER A 134 9.40 4.53 -21.47
CA SER A 134 8.37 4.93 -22.44
C SER A 134 7.35 5.94 -21.93
N GLY A 135 7.30 6.22 -20.62
CA GLY A 135 6.23 7.05 -20.05
C GLY A 135 4.88 6.35 -19.91
N ALA A 136 4.80 5.05 -20.21
CA ALA A 136 3.56 4.30 -20.11
C ALA A 136 3.02 4.26 -18.67
N LEU A 137 1.70 4.20 -18.55
CA LEU A 137 1.00 4.14 -17.27
C LEU A 137 1.26 2.82 -16.55
N VAL A 138 1.48 2.91 -15.25
CA VAL A 138 1.52 1.82 -14.28
C VAL A 138 0.16 1.78 -13.59
N ASP A 139 -0.62 0.79 -13.96
CA ASP A 139 -2.02 0.57 -13.61
C ASP A 139 -2.19 -0.60 -12.62
N GLY A 140 -3.44 -0.88 -12.26
CA GLY A 140 -3.81 -1.98 -11.37
C GLY A 140 -3.20 -1.83 -9.97
N ARG A 141 -2.73 -2.95 -9.39
CA ARG A 141 -2.21 -2.96 -8.00
C ARG A 141 -1.02 -2.03 -7.79
N ALA A 142 -0.11 -1.97 -8.75
CA ALA A 142 1.06 -1.10 -8.66
C ALA A 142 0.70 0.38 -8.84
N GLY A 143 -0.27 0.68 -9.72
CA GLY A 143 -0.82 2.03 -9.86
C GLY A 143 -1.49 2.50 -8.57
N LEU A 144 -2.36 1.67 -8.00
CA LEU A 144 -2.98 1.93 -6.69
C LEU A 144 -1.93 2.10 -5.57
N ALA A 145 -0.87 1.29 -5.59
CA ALA A 145 0.25 1.43 -4.67
C ALA A 145 0.89 2.82 -4.76
N ALA A 146 1.15 3.28 -5.99
CA ALA A 146 1.75 4.57 -6.25
C ALA A 146 0.82 5.74 -5.89
N VAL A 147 -0.48 5.64 -6.19
CA VAL A 147 -1.48 6.64 -5.79
C VAL A 147 -1.58 6.74 -4.27
N GLY A 148 -1.56 5.59 -3.57
CA GLY A 148 -1.50 5.56 -2.11
C GLY A 148 -0.29 6.29 -1.54
N MET A 149 0.89 6.16 -2.16
CA MET A 149 2.08 6.93 -1.77
C MET A 149 1.85 8.44 -1.90
N ILE A 150 1.19 8.89 -2.98
CA ILE A 150 0.86 10.31 -3.17
C ILE A 150 -0.07 10.81 -2.06
N LYS A 151 -1.06 10.00 -1.66
CA LYS A 151 -1.95 10.32 -0.54
C LYS A 151 -1.20 10.43 0.79
N LEU A 152 -0.24 9.52 1.05
CA LEU A 152 0.61 9.59 2.24
C LEU A 152 1.47 10.87 2.26
N LEU A 153 1.98 11.28 1.11
CA LEU A 153 2.67 12.58 0.98
C LEU A 153 1.73 13.74 1.29
N GLY A 154 0.48 13.72 0.81
CA GLY A 154 -0.53 14.72 1.14
C GLY A 154 -0.78 14.82 2.64
N ILE A 155 -0.96 13.67 3.32
CA ILE A 155 -1.12 13.61 4.77
C ILE A 155 0.09 14.20 5.49
N ALA A 156 1.31 13.80 5.11
CA ALA A 156 2.53 14.31 5.70
C ALA A 156 2.69 15.83 5.51
N GLN A 157 2.35 16.35 4.32
CA GLN A 157 2.40 17.79 4.04
C GLN A 157 1.40 18.55 4.90
N ASN A 158 0.17 18.04 5.05
CA ASN A 158 -0.83 18.66 5.91
C ASN A 158 -0.37 18.71 7.38
N ILE A 159 0.30 17.66 7.88
CA ILE A 159 0.86 17.65 9.24
C ILE A 159 1.91 18.76 9.42
N VAL A 160 2.77 18.96 8.41
CA VAL A 160 3.81 20.00 8.46
C VAL A 160 3.21 21.40 8.32
N GLN A 161 2.21 21.58 7.45
CA GLN A 161 1.50 22.85 7.28
C GLN A 161 0.75 23.28 8.54
N ASP A 162 0.20 22.33 9.29
CA ASP A 162 -0.47 22.57 10.57
C ASP A 162 0.51 22.92 11.70
N SER A 163 1.82 22.71 11.50
CA SER A 163 2.83 23.00 12.51
C SER A 163 3.11 24.50 12.61
N THR A 164 3.17 25.01 13.83
CA THR A 164 3.46 26.42 14.13
C THR A 164 4.96 26.70 14.30
N SER A 165 5.83 25.70 14.13
CA SER A 165 7.29 25.85 14.29
C SER A 165 7.93 26.52 13.07
N ASP A 166 8.95 27.34 13.30
CA ASP A 166 9.68 28.03 12.23
C ASP A 166 10.45 27.06 11.33
N GLU A 167 10.87 25.90 11.87
CA GLU A 167 11.52 24.82 11.11
C GLU A 167 10.58 24.17 10.07
N ALA A 168 9.26 24.24 10.28
CA ALA A 168 8.27 23.66 9.36
C ALA A 168 8.29 24.34 7.98
N ARG A 169 8.68 25.63 7.91
CA ARG A 169 8.66 26.41 6.66
C ARG A 169 9.60 25.89 5.58
N ASN A 170 10.71 25.26 5.98
CA ASN A 170 11.73 24.72 5.08
C ASN A 170 11.82 23.18 5.16
N PHE A 171 10.82 22.53 5.76
CA PHE A 171 10.85 21.11 5.98
C PHE A 171 10.60 20.32 4.69
N ASP A 172 11.59 19.56 4.25
CA ASP A 172 11.44 18.68 3.09
C ASP A 172 10.64 17.43 3.43
N THR A 173 9.32 17.58 3.34
CA THR A 173 8.36 16.52 3.66
C THR A 173 8.54 15.28 2.79
N VAL A 174 8.84 15.46 1.50
CA VAL A 174 8.93 14.33 0.56
C VAL A 174 10.16 13.48 0.87
N ARG A 175 11.30 14.12 1.13
CA ARG A 175 12.52 13.42 1.55
C ARG A 175 12.37 12.79 2.93
N TRP A 176 11.76 13.50 3.87
CA TRP A 176 11.48 12.96 5.19
C TRP A 176 10.61 11.70 5.11
N LEU A 177 9.53 11.72 4.34
CA LEU A 177 8.64 10.57 4.22
C LEU A 177 9.39 9.38 3.61
N GLY A 178 10.23 9.61 2.60
CA GLY A 178 11.06 8.57 1.99
C GLY A 178 11.97 7.87 2.99
N GLN A 179 12.57 8.61 3.92
CA GLN A 179 13.36 8.01 5.00
C GLN A 179 12.48 7.36 6.07
N TRP A 180 11.36 7.98 6.43
CA TRP A 180 10.47 7.53 7.50
C TRP A 180 9.84 6.18 7.19
N ILE A 181 9.40 5.94 5.94
CA ILE A 181 8.80 4.66 5.55
C ILE A 181 9.80 3.49 5.58
N GLU A 182 11.10 3.77 5.57
CA GLU A 182 12.17 2.77 5.67
C GLU A 182 12.62 2.50 7.11
N ARG A 183 12.12 3.27 8.09
CA ARG A 183 12.44 3.08 9.50
C ARG A 183 11.44 2.12 10.15
N PRO A 184 11.91 1.09 10.87
CA PRO A 184 11.07 0.25 11.71
C PRO A 184 10.20 1.05 12.68
N GLN A 185 8.91 0.74 12.75
CA GLN A 185 7.97 1.42 13.64
C GLN A 185 7.53 0.48 14.77
N PRO A 186 7.67 0.87 16.05
CA PRO A 186 7.17 0.08 17.18
C PRO A 186 5.69 -0.28 17.05
N ALA A 187 4.85 0.67 16.64
CA ALA A 187 3.41 0.49 16.41
C ALA A 187 3.06 -0.54 15.32
N LEU A 188 4.02 -0.89 14.45
CA LEU A 188 3.85 -1.95 13.43
C LEU A 188 4.54 -3.27 13.85
N GLY A 189 4.88 -3.41 15.12
CA GLY A 189 5.64 -4.54 15.65
C GLY A 189 7.08 -4.58 15.14
N GLY A 190 7.70 -3.41 14.96
CA GLY A 190 9.07 -3.29 14.44
C GLY A 190 9.21 -3.48 12.93
N ARG A 191 8.09 -3.53 12.18
CA ARG A 191 8.12 -3.56 10.72
C ARG A 191 8.20 -2.16 10.13
N LYS A 192 8.67 -2.07 8.88
CA LYS A 192 8.78 -0.81 8.15
C LYS A 192 7.43 -0.48 7.51
N PRO A 193 6.99 0.80 7.50
CA PRO A 193 5.79 1.22 6.78
C PRO A 193 5.83 0.83 5.30
N ALA A 194 7.01 0.89 4.66
CA ALA A 194 7.23 0.49 3.28
C ALA A 194 6.71 -0.93 2.95
N ASP A 195 6.75 -1.85 3.92
CA ASP A 195 6.35 -3.25 3.71
C ASP A 195 4.82 -3.45 3.60
N TYR A 196 4.04 -2.38 3.83
CA TYR A 196 2.58 -2.37 3.80
C TYR A 196 1.99 -1.62 2.60
N LEU A 197 2.81 -0.87 1.86
CA LEU A 197 2.31 0.09 0.86
C LEU A 197 1.83 -0.54 -0.46
N ASP A 198 2.06 -1.84 -0.60
CA ASP A 198 1.68 -2.70 -1.71
C ASP A 198 0.18 -3.10 -1.71
N THR A 199 -0.55 -2.74 -0.66
CA THR A 199 -1.97 -3.06 -0.47
C THR A 199 -2.75 -1.84 0.04
N PRO A 200 -4.01 -1.65 -0.37
CA PRO A 200 -4.86 -0.57 0.16
C PRO A 200 -5.00 -0.63 1.68
N THR A 201 -5.24 -1.82 2.24
CA THR A 201 -5.34 -2.00 3.70
C THR A 201 -4.06 -1.60 4.42
N GLY A 202 -2.89 -1.95 3.89
CA GLY A 202 -1.62 -1.56 4.48
C GLY A 202 -1.37 -0.06 4.39
N GLN A 203 -1.78 0.59 3.29
CA GLN A 203 -1.74 2.05 3.17
C GLN A 203 -2.62 2.73 4.21
N ASP A 204 -3.83 2.22 4.46
CA ASP A 204 -4.73 2.77 5.49
C ASP A 204 -4.11 2.68 6.89
N ILE A 205 -3.41 1.59 7.19
CA ILE A 205 -2.67 1.42 8.46
C ILE A 205 -1.57 2.48 8.57
N VAL A 206 -0.78 2.67 7.52
CA VAL A 206 0.31 3.66 7.51
C VAL A 206 -0.24 5.10 7.56
N ALA A 207 -1.34 5.39 6.87
CA ALA A 207 -2.01 6.67 6.91
C ALA A 207 -2.52 7.02 8.31
N LYS A 208 -3.14 6.04 9.00
CA LYS A 208 -3.54 6.20 10.41
C LYS A 208 -2.35 6.43 11.33
N LEU A 209 -1.24 5.71 11.11
CA LEU A 209 -0.02 5.90 11.89
C LEU A 209 0.56 7.31 11.71
N LEU A 210 0.64 7.81 10.47
CA LEU A 210 1.04 9.19 10.21
C LEU A 210 0.09 10.19 10.87
N GLY A 211 -1.23 9.97 10.76
CA GLY A 211 -2.22 10.84 11.38
C GLY A 211 -2.12 10.88 12.92
N ALA A 212 -1.79 9.75 13.54
CA ALA A 212 -1.58 9.66 14.99
C ALA A 212 -0.34 10.45 15.46
N MET A 213 0.67 10.63 14.60
CA MET A 213 1.83 11.49 14.91
C MET A 213 1.43 12.95 15.06
N ARG A 214 0.37 13.41 14.38
CA ARG A 214 -0.18 14.77 14.52
C ARG A 214 -0.75 15.02 15.92
N SER A 215 -1.44 14.05 16.50
CA SER A 215 -2.11 14.18 17.79
C SER A 215 -1.24 13.79 18.99
N GLY A 216 -0.04 13.26 18.76
CA GLY A 216 0.82 12.70 19.81
C GLY A 216 0.26 11.45 20.48
N ALA A 217 -0.83 10.89 19.95
CA ALA A 217 -1.45 9.68 20.46
C ALA A 217 -0.68 8.46 19.93
N TYR A 218 0.38 8.04 20.62
CA TYR A 218 1.07 6.80 20.28
C TYR A 218 0.12 5.59 20.48
N LEU A 219 0.03 4.74 19.46
CA LEU A 219 -0.69 3.45 19.46
C LEU A 219 0.27 2.30 19.81
#